data_AF-A0AA42YF50-F1
#
_entry.id   AF-A0AA42YF50-F1
#
_cell.length_a   1.000
_cell.length_b   1.000
_cell.length_c   1.000
_cell.angle_alpha   90.00
_cell.angle_beta   90.00
_cell.angle_gamma   90.00
#
_symmetry.space_group_name_H-M   'P 1'
#
loop_
_entity.id
_entity.type
_entity.pdbx_description
1 polymer ?
#
loop_
_entity_poly.entity_id
_entity_poly.type
_entity_poly.pdbx_seq_one_letter_code
_entity_poly.pdbx_strand_id
1 'polypeptide(L)'
;MARKMHSKVVWPGFSRTPTPRHIAKIGRNDRCPCGSGKKYKDCHEREGSTFLEKLARQHDKERLTELRASLKAQGVPWYRRFFVRL
;
A
#
# COMPACT_ATOMS: atom_id res chain seq x y z
N MET A 1 -22.05 16.23 48.30
CA MET A 1 -21.80 15.09 47.39
C MET A 1 -21.45 15.61 45.99
N ALA A 2 -20.23 16.12 45.78
CA ALA A 2 -19.80 16.61 44.46
C ALA A 2 -19.05 15.50 43.72
N ARG A 3 -19.63 14.99 42.62
CA ARG A 3 -18.99 13.96 41.77
C ARG A 3 -17.77 14.56 41.08
N LYS A 4 -16.59 14.01 41.37
CA LYS A 4 -15.32 14.38 40.74
C LYS A 4 -15.35 13.95 39.26
N MET A 5 -15.70 14.85 38.35
CA MET A 5 -15.61 14.64 36.90
C MET A 5 -14.14 14.81 36.48
N HIS A 6 -13.38 13.72 36.48
CA HIS A 6 -12.19 13.61 35.65
C HIS A 6 -12.51 12.73 34.44
N SER A 7 -13.31 13.23 33.50
CA SER A 7 -13.48 12.53 32.21
C SER A 7 -12.33 12.92 31.29
N LYS A 8 -11.23 12.18 31.43
CA LYS A 8 -10.24 11.80 30.42
C LYS A 8 -9.93 12.86 29.36
N VAL A 9 -8.84 13.60 29.59
CA VAL A 9 -8.06 14.25 28.52
C VAL A 9 -7.74 13.20 27.44
N VAL A 10 -8.31 13.35 26.24
CA VAL A 10 -7.93 12.55 25.08
C VAL A 10 -6.78 13.28 24.39
N TRP A 11 -5.57 12.76 24.53
CA TRP A 11 -4.38 13.32 23.87
C TRP A 11 -4.43 13.04 22.36
N PRO A 12 -4.25 14.05 21.49
CA PRO A 12 -4.19 13.83 20.06
C PRO A 12 -2.82 13.22 19.71
N GLY A 13 -2.76 11.89 19.63
CA GLY A 13 -1.52 11.22 19.27
C GLY A 13 -1.50 9.69 19.31
N PHE A 14 -2.61 9.02 19.65
CA PHE A 14 -2.59 7.57 19.93
C PHE A 14 -3.64 6.72 19.19
N SER A 15 -4.22 7.17 18.08
CA SER A 15 -4.92 6.25 17.19
C SER A 15 -3.92 5.55 16.25
N ARG A 16 -3.18 4.56 16.78
CA ARG A 16 -2.38 3.61 15.99
C ARG A 16 -3.30 2.58 15.29
N THR A 17 -4.40 2.98 14.68
CA THR A 17 -5.14 2.08 13.80
C THR A 17 -4.37 1.98 12.49
N PRO A 18 -3.73 0.84 12.17
CA PRO A 18 -3.13 0.66 10.86
C PRO A 18 -4.23 0.87 9.82
N THR A 19 -3.97 1.73 8.84
CA THR A 19 -4.91 1.96 7.76
C THR A 19 -5.21 0.61 7.09
N PRO A 20 -6.49 0.25 6.89
CA PRO A 20 -6.84 -1.01 6.26
C PRO A 20 -6.22 -1.03 4.86
N ARG A 21 -5.46 -2.07 4.55
CA ARG A 21 -4.92 -2.30 3.21
C ARG A 21 -6.11 -2.48 2.27
N HIS A 22 -6.42 -1.47 1.46
CA HIS A 22 -7.47 -1.56 0.43
C HIS A 22 -7.00 -2.52 -0.65
N ILE A 23 -7.39 -3.79 -0.54
CA ILE A 23 -7.22 -4.77 -1.61
C ILE A 23 -8.29 -4.46 -2.66
N ALA A 24 -7.88 -4.07 -3.86
CA ALA A 24 -8.79 -3.90 -4.98
C ALA A 24 -9.48 -5.24 -5.28
N LYS A 25 -10.80 -5.29 -5.13
CA LYS A 25 -11.60 -6.47 -5.46
C LYS A 25 -11.77 -6.52 -6.98
N ILE A 26 -11.01 -7.42 -7.62
CA ILE A 26 -11.17 -7.72 -9.04
C ILE A 26 -12.29 -8.75 -9.22
N GLY A 27 -13.22 -8.48 -10.14
CA GLY A 27 -14.28 -9.39 -10.50
C GLY A 27 -13.80 -10.50 -11.43
N ARG A 28 -14.48 -11.65 -11.41
CA ARG A 28 -14.18 -12.83 -12.24
C ARG A 28 -14.02 -12.51 -13.74
N ASN A 29 -14.84 -11.59 -14.25
CA ASN A 29 -14.93 -11.29 -15.67
C ASN A 29 -14.04 -10.10 -16.10
N ASP A 30 -13.36 -9.44 -15.16
CA ASP A 30 -12.48 -8.32 -15.45
C ASP A 30 -11.22 -8.76 -16.20
N ARG A 31 -10.57 -7.84 -16.90
CA ARG A 31 -9.29 -8.12 -17.55
C ARG A 31 -8.23 -8.42 -16.49
N CYS A 32 -7.44 -9.48 -16.72
CA CYS A 32 -6.41 -9.87 -15.77
C CYS A 32 -5.28 -8.83 -15.73
N PRO A 33 -4.86 -8.37 -14.53
CA PRO A 33 -3.89 -7.28 -14.41
C PRO A 33 -2.43 -7.70 -14.65
N CYS A 34 -2.17 -8.97 -15.03
CA CYS A 34 -0.86 -9.42 -15.51
C CYS A 34 -0.53 -8.97 -16.95
N GLY A 35 -1.46 -8.32 -17.65
CA GLY A 35 -1.26 -7.91 -19.06
C GLY A 35 -1.48 -9.01 -20.10
N SER A 36 -1.99 -10.19 -19.71
CA SER A 36 -2.23 -11.31 -20.64
C SER A 36 -3.40 -11.12 -21.62
N GLY A 37 -4.22 -10.07 -21.42
CA GLY A 37 -5.43 -9.82 -22.23
C GLY A 37 -6.60 -10.77 -21.98
N LYS A 38 -6.41 -11.81 -21.15
CA LYS A 38 -7.45 -12.78 -20.77
C LYS A 38 -8.31 -12.25 -19.62
N LYS A 39 -9.52 -12.80 -19.45
CA LYS A 39 -10.37 -12.54 -18.28
C LYS A 39 -9.71 -13.14 -17.03
N TYR A 40 -9.94 -12.54 -15.86
CA TYR A 40 -9.32 -12.95 -14.61
C TYR A 40 -9.63 -14.42 -14.26
N LYS A 41 -10.88 -14.85 -14.47
CA LYS A 41 -11.33 -16.23 -14.34
C LYS A 41 -10.53 -17.25 -15.16
N ASP A 42 -10.10 -16.86 -16.35
CA ASP A 42 -9.42 -17.73 -17.31
C ASP A 42 -7.89 -17.63 -17.18
N CYS A 43 -7.38 -16.87 -16.21
CA CYS A 43 -5.96 -16.59 -16.06
C CYS A 43 -5.45 -16.87 -14.64
N HIS A 44 -5.67 -15.95 -13.69
CA HIS A 44 -5.09 -16.00 -12.34
C HIS A 44 -6.13 -16.17 -11.22
N GLU A 45 -7.38 -16.49 -11.57
CA GLU A 45 -8.42 -16.74 -10.58
C GLU A 45 -8.07 -17.86 -9.59
N ARG A 46 -7.38 -18.92 -10.03
CA ARG A 46 -6.93 -20.00 -9.13
C ARG A 46 -5.99 -19.50 -8.03
N GLU A 47 -5.25 -18.44 -8.30
CA GLU A 47 -4.34 -17.81 -7.34
C GLU A 47 -5.03 -16.75 -6.48
N GLY A 48 -6.14 -16.18 -6.97
CA GLY A 48 -7.03 -15.30 -6.23
C GLY A 48 -6.30 -14.13 -5.56
N SER A 49 -6.46 -14.02 -4.23
CA SER A 49 -5.88 -12.96 -3.40
C SER A 49 -4.35 -12.95 -3.38
N THR A 50 -3.70 -14.11 -3.48
CA THR A 50 -2.24 -14.22 -3.40
C THR A 50 -1.56 -13.58 -4.62
N PHE A 51 -2.17 -13.70 -5.79
CA PHE A 51 -1.70 -13.06 -7.01
C PHE A 51 -1.86 -11.53 -6.93
N LEU A 52 -3.01 -11.05 -6.47
CA LEU A 52 -3.26 -9.61 -6.31
C LEU A 52 -2.28 -8.96 -5.32
N GLU A 53 -1.96 -9.65 -4.22
CA GLU A 53 -0.99 -9.15 -3.24
C GLU A 53 0.45 -9.14 -3.79
N LYS A 54 0.83 -10.15 -4.60
CA LYS A 54 2.12 -10.16 -5.31
C LYS A 54 2.24 -9.01 -6.30
N LEU A 55 1.18 -8.76 -7.08
CA LEU A 55 1.14 -7.67 -8.06
C LEU A 55 1.22 -6.30 -7.37
N ALA A 56 0.46 -6.09 -6.30
CA ALA A 56 0.51 -4.85 -5.52
C ALA A 56 1.94 -4.59 -5.00
N ARG A 57 2.59 -5.62 -4.47
CA ARG A 57 3.99 -5.53 -4.04
C ARG A 57 4.92 -5.15 -5.19
N GLN A 58 4.74 -5.69 -6.40
CA GLN A 58 5.56 -5.36 -7.58
C GLN A 58 5.43 -3.88 -7.96
N HIS A 59 4.20 -3.38 -8.06
CA HIS A 59 3.96 -1.97 -8.38
C HIS A 59 4.52 -1.03 -7.29
N ASP A 60 4.39 -1.38 -6.01
CA ASP A 60 5.06 -0.64 -4.92
C ASP A 60 6.58 -0.65 -5.09
N LYS A 61 7.15 -1.77 -5.57
CA LYS A 61 8.58 -1.84 -5.85
C LYS A 61 8.96 -0.84 -6.94
N GLU A 62 8.19 -0.80 -8.02
CA GLU A 62 8.41 0.05 -9.19
C GLU A 62 8.30 1.53 -8.81
N ARG A 63 7.21 1.93 -8.12
CA ARG A 63 7.04 3.31 -7.62
C ARG A 63 8.22 3.76 -6.77
N LEU A 64 8.71 2.91 -5.87
CA LEU A 64 9.84 3.28 -5.03
C LEU A 64 11.17 3.33 -5.79
N THR A 65 11.35 2.48 -6.82
CA THR A 65 12.50 2.61 -7.71
C THR A 65 12.46 3.89 -8.52
N GLU A 66 11.29 4.28 -9.03
CA GLU A 66 11.07 5.53 -9.75
C GLU A 66 11.30 6.75 -8.86
N LEU A 67 10.75 6.76 -7.64
CA LEU A 67 11.00 7.80 -6.64
C LEU A 67 12.49 7.92 -6.32
N ARG A 68 13.18 6.80 -6.12
CA ARG A 68 14.62 6.81 -5.84
C ARG A 68 15.42 7.31 -7.05
N ALA A 69 14.97 7.04 -8.27
CA ALA A 69 15.57 7.54 -9.50
C ALA A 69 15.31 9.04 -9.69
N SER A 70 14.08 9.52 -9.45
CA SER A 70 13.73 10.94 -9.56
C SER A 70 14.50 11.79 -8.53
N LEU A 71 14.63 11.31 -7.29
CA LEU A 71 15.47 11.96 -6.27
C LEU A 71 16.95 11.98 -6.69
N LYS A 72 17.44 10.95 -7.40
CA LYS A 72 18.80 10.96 -7.97
C LYS A 72 18.94 12.06 -9.02
N ALA A 73 17.95 12.15 -9.92
CA ALA A 73 17.94 13.13 -11.01
C ALA A 73 17.86 14.57 -10.50
N GLN A 74 17.13 14.81 -9.41
CA GLN A 74 17.08 16.11 -8.72
C GLN A 74 18.37 16.46 -7.97
N GLY A 75 19.38 15.58 -7.95
CA GLY A 75 20.64 15.82 -7.25
C GLY A 75 20.55 15.61 -5.73
N VAL A 76 19.51 14.94 -5.23
CA VAL A 76 19.35 14.68 -3.79
C VAL A 76 20.47 13.75 -3.31
N PRO A 77 21.26 14.15 -2.28
CA PRO A 77 22.36 13.36 -1.77
C PRO A 77 21.94 11.96 -1.32
N TRP A 78 22.84 10.98 -1.48
CA TRP A 78 22.56 9.57 -1.21
C TRP A 78 22.03 9.29 0.21
N TYR A 79 22.50 10.04 1.22
CA TYR A 79 22.08 9.88 2.62
C TYR A 79 20.60 10.23 2.85
N ARG A 80 20.04 11.16 2.07
CA ARG A 80 18.61 11.53 2.15
C ARG A 80 17.72 10.52 1.40
N ARG A 81 18.29 9.79 0.44
CA ARG A 81 17.61 8.72 -0.32
C ARG A 81 17.63 7.38 0.44
N PHE A 82 18.42 7.27 1.49
CA PHE A 82 18.54 6.06 2.31
C PHE A 82 17.23 5.70 3.03
N PHE A 83 16.43 6.70 3.41
CA PHE A 83 15.13 6.51 4.06
C PHE A 83 13.96 6.26 3.11
N VAL A 84 14.22 6.32 1.80
CA VAL A 84 13.22 6.02 0.79
C VAL A 84 13.30 4.52 0.53
N ARG A 85 12.44 3.77 1.24
CA ARG A 85 12.29 2.31 1.24
C ARG A 85 13.29 1.54 2.11
N LEU A 86 13.21 1.73 3.42
CA LEU A 86 13.18 0.59 4.34
C LEU A 86 11.71 0.22 4.59
#